data_AF-A0A1R3GHN3-F1
#
_entry.id   AF-A0A1R3GHN3-F1
#
_cell.length_a   1.000
_cell.length_b   1.000
_cell.length_c   1.000
_cell.angle_alpha   90.00
_cell.angle_beta   90.00
_cell.angle_gamma   90.00
#
_symmetry.space_group_name_H-M   'P 1'
#
loop_
_entity.id
_entity.type
_entity.pdbx_description
1 polymer ?
#
loop_
_entity_poly.entity_id
_entity_poly.type
_entity_poly.pdbx_seq_one_letter_code
_entity_poly.pdbx_strand_id
1 'polypeptide(L)'
;MSTNSLRSLYHHHHHHSFRRRLSFSESTPPPSSLFLKPSSSTTATTTTTFSLSSSAATSSSTSSSTSSTTSQPISFDTLQQHLAAQNFRQADEETRRLLIVLAGEAAQKRGYVFFSEVQFISEADLKAIDDLWKQYSNNKFGYSVQKRLWEKVNKDFTKFFIRAGWMKKLETEVEQYNYRAFPNEFTWELNDETPEGHLPLTNALRGTQLLNSILTHPAFEGQEEADQDEAQFGAENGAAKTLKDGPKSLSNRFFKPDYSF
;
A
#
# COMPACT_ATOMS: atom_id res chain seq x y z
N MET A 1 -25.26 -2.47 68.88
CA MET A 1 -25.43 -3.66 68.02
C MET A 1 -24.20 -3.78 67.13
N SER A 2 -23.68 -4.98 66.95
CA SER A 2 -22.34 -5.24 66.39
C SER A 2 -22.40 -5.96 65.05
N THR A 3 -21.37 -5.77 64.22
CA THR A 3 -20.71 -6.74 63.28
C THR A 3 -20.02 -5.95 62.16
N ASN A 4 -18.88 -6.35 61.59
CA ASN A 4 -17.77 -7.18 62.09
C ASN A 4 -16.52 -6.89 61.23
N SER A 5 -15.32 -7.23 61.72
CA SER A 5 -14.05 -6.97 61.02
C SER A 5 -13.18 -8.24 60.88
N LEU A 6 -12.64 -8.42 59.67
CA LEU A 6 -11.41 -9.14 59.27
C LEU A 6 -11.01 -10.49 59.93
N ARG A 7 -10.86 -11.53 59.08
CA ARG A 7 -9.67 -12.42 58.92
C ARG A 7 -9.96 -13.46 57.81
N SER A 8 -9.20 -13.49 56.72
CA SER A 8 -7.92 -14.20 56.52
C SER A 8 -8.02 -15.74 56.47
N LEU A 9 -7.76 -16.32 55.30
CA LEU A 9 -7.33 -17.71 55.12
C LEU A 9 -6.35 -17.79 53.93
N TYR A 10 -5.29 -18.60 54.10
CA TYR A 10 -4.11 -18.67 53.23
C TYR A 10 -3.75 -20.15 53.08
N HIS A 11 -3.91 -20.77 51.89
CA HIS A 11 -3.42 -22.10 51.41
C HIS A 11 -4.21 -22.47 50.12
N HIS A 12 -3.74 -23.25 49.14
CA HIS A 12 -2.42 -23.82 48.83
C HIS A 12 -2.39 -24.22 47.32
N HIS A 13 -1.22 -24.65 46.82
CA HIS A 13 -0.91 -25.14 45.47
C HIS A 13 -2.01 -25.84 44.63
N HIS A 14 -1.95 -25.65 43.30
CA HIS A 14 -1.50 -26.73 42.39
C HIS A 14 -0.95 -26.21 41.04
N HIS A 15 0.33 -26.51 40.74
CA HIS A 15 0.84 -26.50 39.36
C HIS A 15 0.46 -27.82 38.69
N HIS A 16 0.00 -27.77 37.43
CA HIS A 16 -0.07 -28.95 36.56
C HIS A 16 0.85 -28.80 35.34
N SER A 17 2.09 -29.23 35.53
CA SER A 17 3.07 -29.40 34.46
C SER A 17 2.88 -30.77 33.81
N PHE A 18 2.37 -30.84 32.58
CA PHE A 18 2.40 -32.09 31.80
C PHE A 18 3.61 -32.12 30.86
N ARG A 19 4.53 -33.05 31.13
CA ARG A 19 5.71 -33.38 30.32
C ARG A 19 5.66 -34.88 29.93
N ARG A 20 6.36 -35.22 28.85
CA ARG A 20 6.64 -36.59 28.31
C ARG A 20 5.44 -37.28 27.64
N ARG A 21 5.61 -38.11 26.61
CA ARG A 21 6.81 -38.74 25.97
C ARG A 21 6.78 -38.49 24.45
N LEU A 22 7.85 -38.41 23.65
CA LEU A 22 9.02 -39.29 23.43
C LEU A 22 8.69 -40.76 23.06
N SER A 23 8.62 -41.04 21.76
CA SER A 23 8.94 -42.36 21.18
C SER A 23 9.89 -42.18 20.00
N PHE A 24 10.76 -43.17 19.77
CA PHE A 24 11.96 -43.10 18.93
C PHE A 24 12.08 -44.42 18.16
N SER A 25 12.31 -44.36 16.85
CA SER A 25 12.77 -45.45 15.95
C SER A 25 12.97 -44.82 14.56
N GLU A 26 14.15 -44.48 14.04
CA GLU A 26 15.47 -45.12 13.94
C GLU A 26 15.64 -46.08 12.74
N SER A 27 16.66 -45.81 11.91
CA SER A 27 17.22 -46.62 10.79
C SER A 27 16.35 -46.81 9.53
N THR A 28 16.85 -46.90 8.28
CA THR A 28 18.23 -47.06 7.75
C THR A 28 18.34 -46.52 6.29
N PRO A 29 19.51 -46.03 5.80
CA PRO A 29 19.81 -45.74 4.37
C PRO A 29 20.77 -46.78 3.73
N PRO A 30 21.38 -46.61 2.51
CA PRO A 30 21.14 -45.66 1.41
C PRO A 30 20.51 -46.35 0.15
N PRO A 31 21.17 -46.85 -0.95
CA PRO A 31 22.59 -46.86 -1.40
C PRO A 31 22.88 -45.90 -2.61
N SER A 32 23.64 -46.33 -3.64
CA SER A 32 24.28 -45.51 -4.70
C SER A 32 24.28 -46.15 -6.11
N SER A 33 24.36 -45.34 -7.20
CA SER A 33 25.21 -45.50 -8.43
C SER A 33 24.82 -44.42 -9.46
N LEU A 34 25.69 -43.47 -9.86
CA LEU A 34 26.74 -43.58 -10.90
C LEU A 34 26.23 -44.06 -12.28
N PHE A 35 26.34 -43.22 -13.33
CA PHE A 35 27.20 -43.47 -14.52
C PHE A 35 27.14 -42.34 -15.60
N LEU A 36 28.33 -41.84 -15.97
CA LEU A 36 28.79 -41.25 -17.25
C LEU A 36 27.85 -40.46 -18.20
N LYS A 37 28.20 -39.19 -18.47
CA LYS A 37 29.05 -38.83 -19.64
C LYS A 37 29.46 -37.33 -19.69
N PRO A 38 30.77 -37.03 -19.73
CA PRO A 38 31.32 -35.92 -20.49
C PRO A 38 31.85 -36.42 -21.84
N SER A 39 31.73 -35.62 -22.90
CA SER A 39 32.46 -35.85 -24.16
C SER A 39 33.16 -34.57 -24.60
N SER A 40 34.48 -34.66 -24.69
CA SER A 40 35.39 -33.60 -25.14
C SER A 40 35.48 -33.54 -26.68
N SER A 41 36.38 -32.67 -27.16
CA SER A 41 36.78 -32.46 -28.58
C SER A 41 35.90 -31.47 -29.35
N THR A 42 36.43 -30.51 -30.12
CA THR A 42 37.78 -30.43 -30.74
C THR A 42 38.37 -29.01 -30.72
N THR A 43 39.69 -28.94 -30.63
CA THR A 43 40.56 -27.76 -30.80
C THR A 43 40.39 -27.00 -32.13
N ALA A 44 40.55 -25.67 -32.08
CA ALA A 44 41.08 -24.90 -33.21
C ALA A 44 41.93 -23.72 -32.68
N THR A 45 43.25 -23.84 -32.81
CA THR A 45 44.21 -22.77 -32.52
C THR A 45 44.44 -21.97 -33.80
N THR A 46 44.20 -20.66 -33.78
CA THR A 46 44.76 -19.76 -34.80
C THR A 46 45.24 -18.46 -34.17
N THR A 47 46.54 -18.43 -33.90
CA THR A 47 47.30 -17.21 -33.65
C THR A 47 47.29 -16.35 -34.92
N THR A 48 46.89 -15.09 -34.85
CA THR A 48 47.32 -14.08 -35.82
C THR A 48 47.52 -12.74 -35.11
N THR A 49 48.62 -12.09 -35.44
CA THR A 49 49.20 -10.92 -34.78
C THR A 49 48.68 -9.59 -35.34
N PHE A 50 49.28 -8.49 -34.85
CA PHE A 50 49.16 -7.11 -35.31
C PHE A 50 47.95 -6.32 -34.75
N SER A 51 48.08 -5.06 -34.32
CA SER A 51 49.30 -4.24 -34.20
C SER A 51 49.15 -3.21 -33.08
N LEU A 52 50.26 -2.75 -32.52
CA LEU A 52 50.26 -1.56 -31.66
C LEU A 52 50.10 -0.31 -32.51
N SER A 53 49.35 0.68 -32.01
CA SER A 53 49.51 2.07 -32.41
C SER A 53 49.29 2.96 -31.20
N SER A 54 50.41 3.38 -30.61
CA SER A 54 50.44 4.41 -29.58
C SER A 54 50.07 5.77 -30.18
N SER A 55 49.29 6.56 -29.45
CA SER A 55 49.20 8.00 -29.65
C SER A 55 49.02 8.66 -28.30
N ALA A 56 50.08 9.26 -27.78
CA ALA A 56 50.06 9.98 -26.52
C ALA A 56 49.59 11.42 -26.76
N ALA A 57 48.61 11.87 -25.97
CA ALA A 57 48.22 13.27 -25.88
C ALA A 57 48.04 13.66 -24.41
N THR A 58 49.11 14.27 -23.90
CA THR A 58 49.34 14.86 -22.59
C THR A 58 48.21 15.75 -22.05
N SER A 59 47.86 15.53 -20.78
CA SER A 59 47.32 16.50 -19.80
C SER A 59 46.02 17.25 -20.07
N SER A 60 45.06 17.12 -19.15
CA SER A 60 45.05 18.03 -17.98
C SER A 60 44.05 17.59 -16.90
N SER A 61 44.45 17.76 -15.64
CA SER A 61 43.61 17.54 -14.47
C SER A 61 42.65 18.70 -14.26
N THR A 62 41.35 18.43 -14.17
CA THR A 62 40.42 19.28 -13.40
C THR A 62 39.49 18.37 -12.61
N SER A 63 39.70 18.33 -11.30
CA SER A 63 38.86 17.60 -10.36
C SER A 63 37.54 18.35 -10.14
N SER A 64 36.62 18.22 -11.08
CA SER A 64 35.20 18.48 -10.82
C SER A 64 34.58 17.19 -10.29
N SER A 65 34.44 17.08 -8.96
CA SER A 65 33.59 16.08 -8.31
C SER A 65 32.12 16.42 -8.56
N THR A 66 31.70 16.36 -9.82
CA THR A 66 30.28 16.33 -10.18
C THR A 66 29.77 14.94 -9.81
N SER A 67 28.99 14.89 -8.72
CA SER A 67 28.25 13.71 -8.31
C SER A 67 27.41 13.22 -9.49
N SER A 68 27.88 12.17 -10.17
CA SER A 68 27.15 11.53 -11.25
C SER A 68 26.03 10.68 -10.63
N THR A 69 25.01 11.34 -10.11
CA THR A 69 23.73 10.70 -9.77
C THR A 69 23.19 10.15 -11.08
N THR A 70 23.40 8.86 -11.31
CA THR A 70 22.86 8.14 -12.47
C THR A 70 21.36 7.91 -12.24
N SER A 71 20.59 8.99 -12.22
CA SER A 71 19.14 8.96 -12.27
C SER A 71 18.72 8.42 -13.64
N GLN A 72 18.67 7.10 -13.75
CA GLN A 72 17.99 6.41 -14.84
C GLN A 72 16.58 7.03 -14.97
N PRO A 73 16.12 7.38 -16.19
CA PRO A 73 14.77 7.89 -16.36
C PRO A 73 13.78 6.84 -15.86
N ILE A 74 12.86 7.25 -14.98
CA ILE A 74 11.89 6.35 -14.37
C ILE A 74 10.85 6.02 -15.44
N SER A 75 10.86 4.76 -15.90
CA SER A 75 9.86 4.24 -16.83
C SER A 75 8.60 3.79 -16.08
N PHE A 76 7.45 4.09 -16.69
CA PHE A 76 6.12 3.64 -16.27
C PHE A 76 5.60 2.48 -17.12
N ASP A 77 6.41 1.95 -18.06
CA ASP A 77 5.99 0.95 -19.06
C ASP A 77 5.49 -0.33 -18.39
N THR A 78 6.13 -0.78 -17.30
CA THR A 78 5.72 -1.95 -16.51
C THR A 78 4.34 -1.75 -15.88
N LEU A 79 4.06 -0.55 -15.34
CA LEU A 79 2.76 -0.21 -14.77
C LEU A 79 1.69 -0.21 -15.87
N GLN A 80 1.99 0.42 -17.00
CA GLN A 80 1.10 0.44 -18.16
C GLN A 80 0.81 -0.97 -18.68
N GLN A 81 1.81 -1.85 -18.77
CA GLN A 81 1.65 -3.25 -19.19
C GLN A 81 0.75 -4.04 -18.24
N HIS A 82 0.94 -3.91 -16.93
CA HIS A 82 0.08 -4.58 -15.95
C HIS A 82 -1.37 -4.06 -16.01
N LEU A 83 -1.57 -2.75 -16.11
CA LEU A 83 -2.89 -2.14 -16.22
C LEU A 83 -3.60 -2.50 -17.54
N ALA A 84 -2.92 -2.44 -18.67
CA ALA A 84 -3.45 -2.83 -19.98
C ALA A 84 -3.85 -4.31 -20.04
N ALA A 85 -3.14 -5.18 -19.31
CA ALA A 85 -3.47 -6.58 -19.17
C ALA A 85 -4.46 -6.88 -18.02
N GLN A 86 -5.07 -5.85 -17.41
CA GLN A 86 -5.98 -5.93 -16.26
C GLN A 86 -5.42 -6.70 -15.03
N ASN A 87 -4.09 -6.79 -14.94
CA ASN A 87 -3.35 -7.38 -13.82
C ASN A 87 -3.24 -6.37 -12.67
N PHE A 88 -4.39 -5.94 -12.13
CA PHE A 88 -4.48 -4.83 -11.18
C PHE A 88 -3.68 -5.04 -9.88
N ARG A 89 -3.50 -6.30 -9.46
CA ARG A 89 -2.64 -6.64 -8.31
C ARG A 89 -1.17 -6.34 -8.59
N GLN A 90 -0.67 -6.75 -9.74
CA GLN A 90 0.71 -6.48 -10.17
C GLN A 90 0.90 -4.98 -10.44
N ALA A 91 -0.12 -4.30 -10.96
CA ALA A 91 -0.12 -2.84 -11.10
C ALA A 91 -0.04 -2.12 -9.73
N ASP A 92 -0.71 -2.62 -8.69
CA ASP A 92 -0.61 -2.09 -7.31
C ASP A 92 0.78 -2.32 -6.71
N GLU A 93 1.33 -3.53 -6.87
CA GLU A 93 2.70 -3.87 -6.43
C GLU A 93 3.75 -2.99 -7.16
N GLU A 94 3.58 -2.74 -8.45
CA GLU A 94 4.44 -1.86 -9.26
C GLU A 94 4.24 -0.37 -8.92
N THR A 95 3.02 0.08 -8.67
CA THR A 95 2.73 1.45 -8.20
C THR A 95 3.46 1.73 -6.88
N ARG A 96 3.41 0.77 -5.94
CA ARG A 96 4.17 0.85 -4.68
C ARG A 96 5.68 0.94 -4.93
N ARG A 97 6.22 0.15 -5.86
CA ARG A 97 7.64 0.21 -6.25
C ARG A 97 8.00 1.57 -6.84
N LEU A 98 7.19 2.12 -7.73
CA LEU A 98 7.40 3.43 -8.35
C LEU A 98 7.41 4.54 -7.31
N LEU A 99 6.43 4.59 -6.40
CA LEU A 99 6.41 5.57 -5.30
C LEU A 99 7.68 5.50 -4.42
N ILE A 100 8.18 4.29 -4.14
CA ILE A 100 9.43 4.08 -3.39
C ILE A 100 10.65 4.61 -4.16
N VAL A 101 10.71 4.42 -5.49
CA VAL A 101 11.80 4.95 -6.32
C VAL A 101 11.75 6.47 -6.40
N LEU A 102 10.57 7.03 -6.67
CA LEU A 102 10.30 8.45 -6.79
C LEU A 102 10.56 9.23 -5.49
N ALA A 103 10.29 8.64 -4.33
CA ALA A 103 10.59 9.22 -3.02
C ALA A 103 12.10 9.27 -2.69
N GLY A 104 12.96 8.70 -3.55
CA GLY A 104 14.43 8.79 -3.46
C GLY A 104 15.12 7.64 -2.73
N GLU A 105 16.46 7.69 -2.71
CA GLU A 105 17.33 6.58 -2.26
C GLU A 105 17.04 6.09 -0.83
N ALA A 106 16.65 7.00 0.07
CA ALA A 106 16.33 6.67 1.46
C ALA A 106 15.08 5.77 1.57
N ALA A 107 14.05 6.02 0.75
CA ALA A 107 12.87 5.18 0.65
C ALA A 107 13.21 3.84 0.00
N GLN A 108 13.99 3.86 -1.10
CA GLN A 108 14.45 2.64 -1.80
C GLN A 108 15.21 1.67 -0.90
N LYS A 109 16.19 2.18 -0.13
CA LYS A 109 16.99 1.37 0.81
C LYS A 109 16.15 0.75 1.93
N ARG A 110 15.00 1.35 2.25
CA ARG A 110 14.12 0.99 3.37
C ARG A 110 12.89 0.17 2.93
N GLY A 111 12.54 0.20 1.64
CA GLY A 111 11.41 -0.54 1.06
C GLY A 111 10.03 0.05 1.34
N TYR A 112 9.94 1.30 1.82
CA TYR A 112 8.66 2.01 2.00
C TYR A 112 8.85 3.53 2.08
N VAL A 113 7.81 4.29 1.72
CA VAL A 113 7.78 5.77 1.72
C VAL A 113 7.23 6.30 3.06
N PHE A 114 7.84 7.36 3.60
CA PHE A 114 7.26 8.17 4.67
C PHE A 114 6.43 9.34 4.09
N PHE A 115 5.41 9.78 4.83
CA PHE A 115 4.53 10.89 4.41
C PHE A 115 5.30 12.20 4.09
N SER A 116 6.44 12.43 4.73
CA SER A 116 7.35 13.57 4.51
C SER A 116 8.27 13.41 3.31
N GLU A 117 8.31 12.24 2.67
CA GLU A 117 9.09 11.99 1.45
C GLU A 117 8.22 12.17 0.19
N VAL A 118 6.89 12.17 0.33
CA VAL A 118 5.93 12.38 -0.79
C VAL A 118 6.16 13.72 -1.50
N GLN A 119 6.54 14.77 -0.77
CA GLN A 119 6.86 16.09 -1.31
C GLN A 119 8.06 16.13 -2.27
N PHE A 120 8.85 15.05 -2.37
CA PHE A 120 9.97 14.94 -3.31
C PHE A 120 9.57 14.25 -4.63
N ILE A 121 8.37 13.65 -4.68
CA ILE A 121 7.83 13.06 -5.90
C ILE A 121 7.32 14.20 -6.79
N SER A 122 7.68 14.20 -8.07
CA SER A 122 7.23 15.27 -8.95
C SER A 122 5.74 15.19 -9.23
N GLU A 123 5.11 16.35 -9.48
CA GLU A 123 3.70 16.41 -9.85
C GLU A 123 3.41 15.63 -11.14
N ALA A 124 4.34 15.69 -12.10
CA ALA A 124 4.22 14.99 -13.37
C ALA A 124 4.24 13.46 -13.19
N ASP A 125 5.07 12.93 -12.30
CA ASP A 125 5.18 11.48 -12.06
C ASP A 125 3.94 10.93 -11.34
N LEU A 126 3.45 11.63 -10.29
CA LEU A 126 2.21 11.25 -9.61
C LEU A 126 0.99 11.36 -10.53
N LYS A 127 0.96 12.37 -11.39
CA LYS A 127 -0.07 12.53 -12.41
C LYS A 127 -0.01 11.42 -13.45
N ALA A 128 1.17 11.03 -13.93
CA ALA A 128 1.34 9.93 -14.88
C ALA A 128 0.85 8.59 -14.31
N ILE A 129 1.16 8.29 -13.05
CA ILE A 129 0.62 7.12 -12.34
C ILE A 129 -0.91 7.17 -12.28
N ASP A 130 -1.48 8.30 -11.89
CA ASP A 130 -2.94 8.47 -11.74
C ASP A 130 -3.70 8.39 -13.08
N ASP A 131 -3.18 9.06 -14.12
CA ASP A 131 -3.77 9.06 -15.46
C ASP A 131 -3.72 7.64 -16.07
N LEU A 132 -2.66 6.86 -15.84
CA LEU A 132 -2.62 5.43 -16.19
C LEU A 132 -3.70 4.62 -15.44
N TRP A 133 -3.80 4.78 -14.12
CA TRP A 133 -4.82 4.06 -13.33
C TRP A 133 -6.24 4.35 -13.82
N LYS A 134 -6.56 5.62 -14.10
CA LYS A 134 -7.86 6.03 -14.66
C LYS A 134 -8.11 5.45 -16.05
N GLN A 135 -7.13 5.58 -16.96
CA GLN A 135 -7.24 5.15 -18.36
C GLN A 135 -7.63 3.67 -18.50
N TYR A 136 -7.03 2.80 -17.68
CA TYR A 136 -7.26 1.35 -17.73
C TYR A 136 -8.32 0.85 -16.74
N SER A 137 -9.01 1.74 -16.04
CA SER A 137 -10.10 1.42 -15.10
C SER A 137 -11.43 2.10 -15.43
N ASN A 138 -11.57 2.69 -16.62
CA ASN A 138 -12.73 3.53 -16.98
C ASN A 138 -13.00 4.61 -15.91
N ASN A 139 -11.94 5.28 -15.44
CA ASN A 139 -11.95 6.28 -14.36
C ASN A 139 -12.44 5.78 -12.98
N LYS A 140 -12.55 4.44 -12.75
CA LYS A 140 -12.94 3.90 -11.43
C LYS A 140 -11.79 3.91 -10.41
N PHE A 141 -10.53 3.85 -10.82
CA PHE A 141 -9.35 3.76 -9.96
C PHE A 141 -8.39 4.94 -10.18
N GLY A 142 -7.61 5.27 -9.16
CA GLY A 142 -6.67 6.40 -9.16
C GLY A 142 -6.65 7.17 -7.83
N TYR A 143 -5.56 7.89 -7.58
CA TYR A 143 -5.42 8.78 -6.42
C TYR A 143 -6.31 10.02 -6.53
N SER A 144 -6.56 10.55 -7.72
CA SER A 144 -7.53 11.63 -7.93
C SER A 144 -8.97 11.18 -7.64
N VAL A 145 -9.34 9.97 -8.04
CA VAL A 145 -10.63 9.34 -7.72
C VAL A 145 -10.76 9.16 -6.20
N GLN A 146 -9.72 8.67 -5.53
CA GLN A 146 -9.67 8.57 -4.07
C GLN A 146 -9.77 9.93 -3.38
N LYS A 147 -9.10 10.97 -3.89
CA LYS A 147 -9.19 12.34 -3.38
C LYS A 147 -10.62 12.85 -3.46
N ARG A 148 -11.26 12.73 -4.63
CA ARG A 148 -12.67 13.09 -4.86
C ARG A 148 -13.61 12.40 -3.87
N LEU A 149 -13.42 11.10 -3.63
CA LEU A 149 -14.22 10.34 -2.66
C LEU A 149 -13.98 10.78 -1.20
N TRP A 150 -12.73 11.04 -0.84
CA TRP A 150 -12.32 11.52 0.48
C TRP A 150 -12.87 12.93 0.77
N GLU A 151 -12.89 13.80 -0.22
CA GLU A 151 -13.50 15.13 -0.15
C GLU A 151 -15.03 15.05 -0.04
N LYS A 152 -15.68 14.18 -0.83
CA LYS A 152 -17.13 13.86 -0.74
C LYS A 152 -17.54 13.27 0.64
N VAL A 153 -16.62 12.92 1.53
CA VAL A 153 -16.90 12.48 2.92
C VAL A 153 -16.31 13.40 4.00
N ASN A 154 -16.08 14.68 3.65
CA ASN A 154 -15.55 15.72 4.54
C ASN A 154 -14.16 15.37 5.12
N LYS A 155 -13.32 14.69 4.34
CA LYS A 155 -11.95 14.28 4.71
C LYS A 155 -11.86 13.29 5.89
N ASP A 156 -12.96 12.59 6.18
CA ASP A 156 -13.04 11.52 7.18
C ASP A 156 -12.53 10.19 6.59
N PHE A 157 -11.33 9.78 6.99
CA PHE A 157 -10.73 8.52 6.53
C PHE A 157 -11.57 7.28 6.86
N THR A 158 -12.33 7.28 7.95
CA THR A 158 -13.18 6.13 8.32
C THR A 158 -14.27 5.90 7.28
N LYS A 159 -14.96 6.98 6.91
CA LYS A 159 -16.00 6.95 5.87
C LYS A 159 -15.42 6.67 4.48
N PHE A 160 -14.23 7.22 4.20
CA PHE A 160 -13.51 6.94 2.96
C PHE A 160 -13.15 5.45 2.86
N PHE A 161 -12.60 4.82 3.90
CA PHE A 161 -12.26 3.39 3.88
C PHE A 161 -13.46 2.47 3.72
N ILE A 162 -14.63 2.86 4.24
CA ILE A 162 -15.90 2.15 3.97
C ILE A 162 -16.29 2.33 2.50
N ARG A 163 -16.27 3.57 1.97
CA ARG A 163 -16.71 3.90 0.61
C ARG A 163 -15.81 3.34 -0.50
N ALA A 164 -14.49 3.35 -0.28
CA ALA A 164 -13.50 2.70 -1.16
C ALA A 164 -13.44 1.18 -0.96
N GLY A 165 -14.26 0.61 -0.08
CA GLY A 165 -14.34 -0.83 0.16
C GLY A 165 -13.11 -1.45 0.81
N TRP A 166 -12.28 -0.69 1.53
CA TRP A 166 -11.13 -1.18 2.30
C TRP A 166 -11.53 -1.74 3.67
N MET A 167 -12.75 -1.42 4.13
CA MET A 167 -13.39 -2.04 5.28
C MET A 167 -14.57 -2.94 4.83
N LYS A 168 -14.86 -3.95 5.64
CA LYS A 168 -16.05 -4.80 5.54
C LYS A 168 -16.93 -4.61 6.78
N LYS A 169 -18.25 -4.56 6.58
CA LYS A 169 -19.23 -4.60 7.69
C LYS A 169 -19.21 -6.00 8.31
N LEU A 170 -19.25 -6.07 9.63
CA LEU A 170 -19.40 -7.32 10.37
C LEU A 170 -20.89 -7.66 10.49
N GLU A 171 -21.21 -8.95 10.40
CA GLU A 171 -22.56 -9.48 10.60
C GLU A 171 -22.83 -9.62 12.11
N THR A 172 -22.98 -8.47 12.76
CA THR A 172 -23.24 -8.33 14.20
C THR A 172 -24.46 -7.44 14.42
N GLU A 173 -25.17 -7.63 15.54
CA GLU A 173 -26.34 -6.81 15.92
C GLU A 173 -26.01 -5.31 16.05
N VAL A 174 -24.74 -4.99 16.33
CA VAL A 174 -24.18 -3.63 16.30
C VAL A 174 -23.47 -3.42 14.96
N GLU A 175 -23.67 -2.25 14.34
CA GLU A 175 -22.93 -1.87 13.13
C GLU A 175 -21.43 -1.66 13.45
N GLN A 176 -20.62 -2.65 13.12
CA GLN A 176 -19.17 -2.61 13.27
C GLN A 176 -18.50 -2.88 11.92
N TYR A 177 -17.36 -2.24 11.69
CA TYR A 177 -16.52 -2.43 10.50
C TYR A 177 -15.15 -2.95 10.91
N ASN A 178 -14.54 -3.77 10.05
CA ASN A 178 -13.17 -4.22 10.19
C ASN A 178 -12.41 -4.02 8.86
N TYR A 179 -11.09 -3.86 8.91
CA TYR A 179 -10.26 -3.80 7.71
C TYR A 179 -10.31 -5.13 6.95
N ARG A 180 -10.21 -5.04 5.61
CA ARG A 180 -9.98 -6.20 4.75
C ARG A 180 -8.53 -6.68 4.88
N ALA A 181 -8.33 -7.98 4.93
CA ALA A 181 -7.00 -8.59 4.99
C ALA A 181 -6.32 -8.59 3.60
N PHE A 182 -5.15 -7.95 3.50
CA PHE A 182 -4.34 -7.96 2.28
C PHE A 182 -3.61 -9.32 2.11
N PRO A 183 -3.48 -9.86 0.89
CA PRO A 183 -4.09 -9.39 -0.37
C PRO A 183 -5.45 -10.04 -0.65
N ASN A 184 -5.82 -11.10 0.07
CA ASN A 184 -6.88 -12.03 -0.31
C ASN A 184 -8.30 -11.47 -0.22
N GLU A 185 -8.53 -10.47 0.63
CA GLU A 185 -9.86 -9.85 0.78
C GLU A 185 -10.05 -8.60 -0.08
N PHE A 186 -9.06 -8.16 -0.86
CA PHE A 186 -9.21 -7.05 -1.80
C PHE A 186 -9.68 -7.54 -3.17
N THR A 187 -10.41 -6.70 -3.90
CA THR A 187 -10.94 -7.02 -5.22
C THR A 187 -9.96 -6.54 -6.29
N TRP A 188 -9.45 -7.47 -7.09
CA TRP A 188 -8.41 -7.21 -8.10
C TRP A 188 -8.95 -7.21 -9.53
N GLU A 189 -10.25 -7.00 -9.68
CA GLU A 189 -11.02 -7.07 -10.94
C GLU A 189 -11.79 -5.76 -11.18
N LEU A 190 -12.00 -5.42 -12.45
CA LEU A 190 -12.76 -4.24 -12.86
C LEU A 190 -14.22 -4.60 -13.14
N ASN A 191 -14.96 -4.87 -12.06
CA ASN A 191 -16.37 -5.26 -12.11
C ASN A 191 -17.24 -4.12 -11.56
N ASP A 192 -18.56 -4.18 -11.80
CA ASP A 192 -19.50 -3.16 -11.31
C ASP A 192 -19.55 -3.10 -9.77
N GLU A 193 -19.44 -4.25 -9.12
CA GLU A 193 -19.37 -4.38 -7.65
C GLU A 193 -18.10 -3.76 -7.03
N THR A 194 -17.01 -3.59 -7.81
CA THR A 194 -15.77 -3.01 -7.29
C THR A 194 -15.95 -1.51 -7.06
N PRO A 195 -15.77 -0.98 -5.83
CA PRO A 195 -16.01 0.43 -5.54
C PRO A 195 -15.08 1.38 -6.31
N GLU A 196 -15.56 2.60 -6.56
CA GLU A 196 -14.67 3.69 -6.99
C GLU A 196 -13.55 3.92 -5.95
N GLY A 197 -12.36 4.25 -6.44
CA GLY A 197 -11.18 4.49 -5.61
C GLY A 197 -10.64 3.27 -4.87
N HIS A 198 -11.14 2.05 -5.15
CA HIS A 198 -10.66 0.84 -4.47
C HIS A 198 -9.14 0.65 -4.61
N LEU A 199 -8.58 0.99 -5.78
CA LEU A 199 -7.16 0.91 -6.11
C LEU A 199 -6.62 2.28 -6.61
N PRO A 200 -5.30 2.52 -6.54
CA PRO A 200 -4.25 1.71 -5.90
C PRO A 200 -4.30 1.75 -4.36
N LEU A 201 -3.71 0.74 -3.69
CA LEU A 201 -3.71 0.63 -2.23
C LEU A 201 -2.53 1.35 -1.58
N THR A 202 -2.84 2.27 -0.66
CA THR A 202 -1.85 2.87 0.25
C THR A 202 -1.93 2.20 1.61
N ASN A 203 -0.82 1.63 2.08
CA ASN A 203 -0.77 0.89 3.35
C ASN A 203 -1.02 1.82 4.57
N ALA A 204 -2.17 1.63 5.22
CA ALA A 204 -2.59 2.40 6.39
C ALA A 204 -2.19 1.80 7.76
N LEU A 205 -1.41 0.69 7.80
CA LEU A 205 -0.93 0.06 9.04
C LEU A 205 -0.02 0.98 9.89
N ARG A 206 0.47 2.09 9.31
CA ARG A 206 1.27 3.12 9.99
C ARG A 206 0.49 4.43 10.16
N GLY A 207 -0.84 4.35 10.18
CA GLY A 207 -1.75 5.49 10.16
C GLY A 207 -1.95 6.09 8.77
N THR A 208 -2.81 7.10 8.69
CA THR A 208 -3.32 7.65 7.42
C THR A 208 -2.46 8.76 6.82
N GLN A 209 -1.35 9.16 7.46
CA GLN A 209 -0.56 10.33 7.04
C GLN A 209 0.06 10.18 5.64
N LEU A 210 0.52 8.98 5.26
CA LEU A 210 1.06 8.73 3.92
C LEU A 210 -0.02 8.94 2.85
N LEU A 211 -1.20 8.35 3.03
CA LEU A 211 -2.33 8.54 2.13
C LEU A 211 -2.76 10.01 2.09
N ASN A 212 -2.86 10.67 3.25
CA ASN A 212 -3.17 12.10 3.34
C ASN A 212 -2.20 12.93 2.49
N SER A 213 -0.89 12.76 2.64
CA SER A 213 0.12 13.49 1.84
C SER A 213 -0.01 13.23 0.34
N ILE A 214 -0.39 12.03 -0.08
CA ILE A 214 -0.64 11.72 -1.51
C ILE A 214 -1.91 12.41 -1.99
N LEU A 215 -3.02 12.32 -1.26
CA LEU A 215 -4.30 12.93 -1.67
C LEU A 215 -4.27 14.47 -1.61
N THR A 216 -3.42 15.06 -0.77
CA THR A 216 -3.18 16.52 -0.72
C THR A 216 -2.01 16.96 -1.60
N HIS A 217 -1.50 16.12 -2.49
CA HIS A 217 -0.39 16.50 -3.37
C HIS A 217 -0.87 17.49 -4.47
N PRO A 218 -0.07 18.51 -4.84
CA PRO A 218 -0.42 19.49 -5.88
C PRO A 218 -0.79 18.87 -7.23
N ALA A 219 -0.24 17.69 -7.56
CA ALA A 219 -0.57 16.89 -8.75
C ALA A 219 -2.08 16.67 -8.98
N PHE A 220 -2.88 16.73 -7.92
CA PHE A 220 -4.33 16.51 -7.95
C PHE A 220 -5.14 17.77 -7.63
N GLU A 221 -4.54 18.96 -7.60
CA GLU A 221 -5.27 20.22 -7.47
C GLU A 221 -5.93 20.62 -8.80
N GLY A 222 -7.13 21.21 -8.73
CA GLY A 222 -7.88 21.67 -9.92
C GLY A 222 -8.49 20.57 -10.81
N GLN A 223 -8.45 19.29 -10.43
CA GLN A 223 -9.13 18.21 -11.17
C GLN A 223 -10.63 18.13 -10.80
N GLU A 224 -11.38 19.19 -11.11
CA GLU A 224 -12.84 19.19 -11.07
C GLU A 224 -13.40 18.56 -12.36
N GLU A 225 -13.47 17.22 -12.40
CA GLU A 225 -14.29 16.55 -13.41
C GLU A 225 -15.77 16.65 -13.02
N ALA A 226 -16.58 17.12 -13.98
CA ALA A 226 -18.00 17.40 -13.79
C ALA A 226 -18.84 16.11 -13.80
N ASP A 227 -18.85 15.40 -12.67
CA ASP A 227 -19.77 14.29 -12.43
C ASP A 227 -21.23 14.80 -12.45
N GLN A 228 -21.94 14.54 -13.55
CA GLN A 228 -23.39 14.37 -13.51
C GLN A 228 -23.67 12.97 -12.95
N ASP A 229 -24.25 12.87 -11.75
CA ASP A 229 -25.54 12.18 -11.55
C ASP A 229 -25.91 11.94 -10.06
N GLU A 230 -27.20 12.24 -9.80
CA GLU A 230 -28.13 11.54 -8.91
C GLU A 230 -27.68 11.12 -7.50
N ALA A 231 -27.93 12.03 -6.55
CA ALA A 231 -28.02 11.72 -5.13
C ALA A 231 -29.34 10.99 -4.78
N GLN A 232 -29.45 9.70 -5.08
CA GLN A 232 -30.61 8.89 -4.65
C GLN A 232 -30.41 8.29 -3.26
N PHE A 233 -30.66 9.09 -2.22
CA PHE A 233 -30.99 8.58 -0.88
C PHE A 233 -32.42 8.99 -0.53
N GLY A 234 -33.35 8.04 -0.67
CA GLY A 234 -34.77 8.28 -0.43
C GLY A 234 -35.08 8.56 1.03
N ALA A 235 -35.70 9.71 1.30
CA ALA A 235 -36.33 10.03 2.57
C ALA A 235 -37.79 10.43 2.31
N GLU A 236 -38.73 9.55 2.64
CA GLU A 236 -40.15 9.77 2.42
C GLU A 236 -40.86 10.26 3.70
N ASN A 237 -41.67 11.31 3.53
CA ASN A 237 -42.77 11.83 4.38
C ASN A 237 -42.47 12.47 5.76
N GLY A 238 -43.04 13.67 5.95
CA GLY A 238 -43.37 14.22 7.29
C GLY A 238 -43.30 15.75 7.43
N ALA A 239 -44.25 16.51 6.87
CA ALA A 239 -44.25 17.97 6.97
C ALA A 239 -44.98 18.54 8.21
N ALA A 240 -44.33 19.42 8.99
CA ALA A 240 -45.01 20.39 9.87
C ALA A 240 -44.13 21.58 10.37
N LYS A 241 -44.45 22.79 9.87
CA LYS A 241 -44.38 24.14 10.46
C LYS A 241 -43.45 24.47 11.69
N THR A 242 -42.46 25.32 11.41
CA THR A 242 -42.35 26.73 11.92
C THR A 242 -41.91 27.07 13.37
N LEU A 243 -41.00 28.08 13.45
CA LEU A 243 -40.64 29.02 14.55
C LEU A 243 -39.49 28.72 15.56
N LYS A 244 -38.38 29.44 15.33
CA LYS A 244 -37.64 30.38 16.23
C LYS A 244 -36.72 29.90 17.37
N ASP A 245 -35.63 30.69 17.49
CA ASP A 245 -34.71 30.93 18.62
C ASP A 245 -33.81 29.78 19.12
N GLY A 246 -32.48 29.99 19.06
CA GLY A 246 -31.46 29.18 19.75
C GLY A 246 -30.97 29.86 21.04
N PRO A 247 -29.76 29.59 21.55
CA PRO A 247 -28.82 28.51 21.20
C PRO A 247 -28.46 27.62 22.42
N LYS A 248 -27.78 26.50 22.20
CA LYS A 248 -26.79 25.93 23.15
C LYS A 248 -25.92 24.84 22.52
N SER A 249 -24.61 25.07 22.55
CA SER A 249 -23.59 24.07 22.23
C SER A 249 -23.44 23.09 23.40
N LEU A 250 -23.50 21.78 23.12
CA LEU A 250 -23.05 20.73 24.03
C LEU A 250 -22.28 19.66 23.26
N SER A 251 -20.95 19.78 23.31
CA SER A 251 -19.98 18.69 23.37
C SER A 251 -20.31 17.40 22.60
N ASN A 252 -20.16 17.45 21.27
CA ASN A 252 -20.04 16.21 20.49
C ASN A 252 -18.75 15.48 20.91
N ARG A 253 -18.90 14.32 21.56
CA ARG A 253 -17.75 13.56 22.08
C ARG A 253 -16.99 12.93 20.91
N PHE A 254 -15.87 13.54 20.55
CA PHE A 254 -14.90 13.00 19.58
C PHE A 254 -14.41 11.62 20.03
N PHE A 255 -15.00 10.56 19.50
CA PHE A 255 -14.31 9.28 19.39
C PHE A 255 -13.26 9.42 18.29
N LYS A 256 -12.01 9.65 18.68
CA LYS A 256 -10.86 9.40 17.82
C LYS A 256 -10.61 7.89 17.84
N PRO A 257 -10.65 7.19 16.69
CA PRO A 257 -10.11 5.84 16.64
C PRO A 257 -8.62 5.93 16.91
N ASP A 258 -8.10 5.07 17.80
CA ASP A 258 -6.67 4.90 17.97
C ASP A 258 -6.14 4.04 16.81
N TYR A 259 -5.11 4.53 16.12
CA TYR A 259 -4.46 3.85 14.99
C TYR A 259 -3.10 3.25 15.39
N SER A 260 -2.85 3.11 16.70
CA SER A 260 -1.65 2.49 17.26
C SER A 260 -1.82 0.97 17.32
N PHE A 261 -1.05 0.25 16.51
CA PHE A 261 -0.76 -1.18 16.66
C PHE A 261 0.63 -1.36 17.30
#